data_AF-A0A931Z2R2-F1
#
_entry.id   AF-A0A931Z2R2-F1
#
_cell.length_a   1.000
_cell.length_b   1.000
_cell.length_c   1.000
_cell.angle_alpha   90.00
_cell.angle_beta   90.00
_cell.angle_gamma   90.00
#
_symmetry.space_group_name_H-M   'P 1'
#
loop_
_entity.id
_entity.type
_entity.pdbx_description
1 polymer ?
#
loop_
_entity_poly.entity_id
_entity_poly.type
_entity_poly.pdbx_seq_one_letter_code
_entity_poly.pdbx_strand_id
1 'polypeptide(L)'
;MNSFDHQWQKLTALARSAPADPAAAPYGFATRVAARAAVAPADSAWAAFEQFALRGLVIAAVFGVASVALNYPFFSSDQADIYATGTTDSIVELLDIS
;
A
#
# COMPACT_ATOMS: atom_id res chain seq x y z
N MET A 1 -18.58 -26.92 -11.18
CA MET A 1 -17.64 -26.60 -12.29
C MET A 1 -17.11 -25.20 -12.04
N ASN A 2 -15.80 -24.98 -12.02
CA ASN A 2 -15.21 -23.68 -11.73
C ASN A 2 -15.59 -22.67 -12.83
N SER A 3 -16.05 -21.47 -12.46
CA SER A 3 -16.47 -20.44 -13.42
C SER A 3 -15.32 -20.02 -14.34
N PHE A 4 -14.10 -20.04 -13.80
CA PHE A 4 -12.87 -19.80 -14.54
C PHE A 4 -12.66 -20.83 -15.66
N ASP A 5 -12.80 -22.12 -15.35
CA ASP A 5 -12.60 -23.20 -16.33
C ASP A 5 -13.60 -23.09 -17.48
N HIS A 6 -14.84 -22.72 -17.18
CA HIS A 6 -15.88 -22.55 -18.20
C HIS A 6 -15.61 -21.32 -19.10
N GLN A 7 -15.17 -20.20 -18.51
CA GLN A 7 -14.76 -19.02 -19.27
C GLN A 7 -13.54 -19.30 -20.14
N TRP A 8 -12.56 -20.03 -19.61
CA TRP A 8 -11.35 -20.43 -20.33
C TRP A 8 -11.66 -21.35 -21.52
N GLN A 9 -12.51 -22.35 -21.33
CA GLN A 9 -12.99 -23.22 -22.41
C GLN A 9 -13.75 -22.45 -23.49
N LYS A 10 -14.58 -21.47 -23.09
CA LYS A 10 -15.31 -20.62 -24.04
C LYS A 10 -14.36 -19.76 -24.87
N LEU A 11 -13.37 -19.13 -24.24
CA LEU A 11 -12.38 -18.30 -24.93
C LEU A 11 -11.50 -19.12 -25.88
N THR A 12 -11.05 -20.30 -25.46
CA THR A 12 -10.25 -21.19 -26.30
C THR A 12 -11.03 -21.73 -27.50
N ALA A 13 -12.31 -22.05 -27.34
CA ALA A 13 -13.19 -22.41 -28.45
C ALA A 13 -13.36 -21.25 -29.46
N LEU A 14 -13.55 -20.03 -28.94
CA LEU A 14 -13.68 -18.82 -29.76
C LEU A 14 -12.39 -18.51 -30.54
N ALA A 15 -11.23 -18.64 -29.89
CA ALA A 15 -9.93 -18.45 -30.53
C ALA A 15 -9.69 -19.47 -31.64
N ARG A 16 -10.13 -20.72 -31.47
CA ARG A 16 -10.04 -21.77 -32.51
C ARG A 16 -10.99 -21.55 -33.67
N SER A 17 -12.10 -20.83 -33.45
CA SER A 17 -13.06 -20.47 -34.51
C SER A 17 -12.66 -19.22 -35.30
N ALA A 18 -11.52 -18.60 -34.98
CA ALA A 18 -11.05 -17.44 -35.71
C ALA A 18 -10.66 -17.81 -37.16
N PRO A 19 -10.96 -16.96 -38.15
CA PRO A 19 -10.56 -17.18 -39.54
C PRO A 19 -9.04 -17.34 -39.67
N ALA A 20 -8.61 -18.29 -40.52
CA ALA A 20 -7.19 -18.57 -40.77
C ALA A 20 -6.47 -17.42 -41.51
N ASP A 21 -7.22 -16.60 -42.25
CA ASP A 21 -6.73 -15.36 -42.85
C ASP A 21 -7.16 -14.18 -41.99
N PRO A 22 -6.24 -13.54 -41.24
CA PRO A 22 -6.57 -12.38 -40.44
C PRO A 22 -6.83 -11.20 -41.37
N ALA A 23 -8.10 -11.00 -41.74
CA ALA A 23 -8.54 -9.78 -42.38
C ALA A 23 -7.99 -8.57 -41.60
N ALA A 24 -7.34 -7.64 -42.30
CA ALA A 24 -6.67 -6.49 -41.68
C ALA A 24 -7.61 -5.84 -40.66
N ALA A 25 -7.18 -5.81 -39.40
CA ALA A 25 -8.00 -5.27 -38.33
C ALA A 25 -8.37 -3.81 -38.66
N PRO A 26 -9.63 -3.40 -38.47
CA PRO A 26 -10.05 -2.06 -38.78
C PRO A 26 -9.22 -1.05 -37.99
N TYR A 27 -8.90 0.09 -38.61
CA TYR A 27 -8.09 1.12 -37.98
C TYR A 27 -8.65 1.52 -36.61
N GLY A 28 -7.77 1.60 -35.61
CA GLY A 28 -8.17 1.87 -34.23
C GLY A 28 -8.77 0.68 -33.47
N PHE A 29 -8.75 -0.55 -34.02
CA PHE A 29 -9.13 -1.76 -33.29
C PHE A 29 -8.35 -1.90 -31.98
N ALA A 30 -7.02 -1.79 -32.03
CA ALA A 30 -6.17 -1.85 -30.84
C ALA A 30 -6.56 -0.78 -29.81
N THR A 31 -6.87 0.43 -30.25
CA THR A 31 -7.31 1.53 -29.39
C THR A 31 -8.66 1.24 -28.74
N ARG A 32 -9.62 0.67 -29.48
CA ARG A 32 -10.94 0.28 -28.95
C ARG A 32 -10.83 -0.90 -27.98
N VAL A 33 -9.95 -1.86 -28.24
CA VAL A 33 -9.66 -2.97 -27.31
C VAL A 33 -9.02 -2.43 -26.04
N ALA A 34 -8.01 -1.55 -26.14
CA ALA A 34 -7.36 -0.94 -24.99
C ALA A 34 -8.34 -0.08 -24.17
N ALA A 35 -9.17 0.73 -24.83
CA ALA A 35 -10.20 1.53 -24.17
C ALA A 35 -11.23 0.65 -23.44
N ARG A 36 -11.64 -0.46 -24.04
CA ARG A 36 -12.58 -1.41 -23.43
C ARG A 36 -11.96 -2.16 -22.25
N ALA A 37 -10.68 -2.51 -22.33
CA ALA A 37 -9.95 -3.15 -21.24
C ALA A 37 -9.74 -2.19 -20.06
N ALA A 38 -9.50 -0.91 -20.33
CA ALA A 38 -9.36 0.12 -19.29
C ALA A 38 -10.68 0.44 -18.56
N VAL A 39 -11.82 0.28 -19.24
CA VAL A 39 -13.16 0.52 -18.67
C VAL A 39 -13.77 -0.73 -18.04
N ALA A 40 -13.27 -1.93 -18.40
CA ALA A 40 -13.72 -3.15 -17.75
C ALA A 40 -13.34 -3.10 -16.26
N PRO A 41 -14.26 -3.43 -15.33
CA PRO A 41 -13.92 -3.53 -13.93
C PRO A 41 -12.82 -4.58 -13.79
N ALA A 42 -11.62 -4.13 -13.37
CA ALA A 42 -10.48 -5.01 -13.18
C ALA A 42 -10.88 -6.12 -12.21
N ASP A 43 -10.63 -7.37 -12.59
CA ASP A 43 -10.93 -8.54 -11.78
C ASP A 43 -10.41 -8.33 -10.35
N SER A 44 -11.35 -8.47 -9.41
CA SER A 44 -11.34 -7.96 -8.04
C SER A 44 -10.24 -8.49 -7.13
N ALA A 45 -9.37 -9.38 -7.61
CA ALA A 45 -8.33 -10.00 -6.81
C ALA A 45 -7.26 -8.98 -6.37
N TRP A 46 -6.80 -8.12 -7.29
CA TRP A 46 -5.79 -7.11 -6.95
C TRP A 46 -6.37 -5.94 -6.14
N ALA A 47 -7.60 -5.53 -6.47
CA ALA A 47 -8.33 -4.51 -5.72
C ALA A 47 -8.63 -4.94 -4.27
N ALA A 48 -8.86 -6.23 -4.02
CA ALA A 48 -9.03 -6.77 -2.66
C ALA A 48 -7.73 -6.69 -1.83
N PHE A 49 -6.57 -6.96 -2.46
CA PHE A 49 -5.27 -6.80 -1.80
C PHE A 49 -4.97 -5.36 -1.44
N GLU A 50 -5.31 -4.41 -2.32
CA GLU A 50 -5.13 -2.98 -2.08
C GLU A 50 -5.98 -2.50 -0.89
N GLN A 51 -7.24 -2.94 -0.80
CA GLN A 51 -8.11 -2.64 0.33
C GLN A 51 -7.61 -3.27 1.64
N PHE A 52 -7.05 -4.49 1.58
CA PHE A 52 -6.47 -5.15 2.74
C PHE A 52 -5.21 -4.44 3.23
N ALA A 53 -4.31 -4.04 2.32
CA ALA A 53 -3.10 -3.31 2.65
C ALA A 53 -3.42 -1.95 3.29
N LEU A 54 -4.39 -1.21 2.75
CA LEU A 54 -4.83 0.07 3.31
C LEU A 54 -5.44 -0.08 4.71
N ARG A 55 -6.29 -1.10 4.93
CA ARG A 55 -6.86 -1.38 6.26
C ARG A 55 -5.78 -1.77 7.26
N GLY A 56 -4.83 -2.61 6.85
CA GLY A 56 -3.69 -3.00 7.68
C GLY A 56 -2.82 -1.80 8.07
N LEU A 57 -2.53 -0.91 7.12
CA LEU A 57 -1.78 0.32 7.36
C LEU A 57 -2.48 1.23 8.37
N VAL A 58 -3.80 1.41 8.24
CA VAL A 58 -4.57 2.24 9.18
C VAL A 58 -4.53 1.64 10.59
N ILE A 59 -4.68 0.32 10.73
CA ILE A 59 -4.60 -0.34 12.04
C ILE A 59 -3.19 -0.16 12.64
N ALA A 60 -2.14 -0.36 11.85
CA ALA A 60 -0.76 -0.18 12.31
C ALA A 60 -0.49 1.27 12.75
N ALA A 61 -1.00 2.26 12.00
CA ALA A 61 -0.87 3.66 12.36
C ALA A 61 -1.56 3.99 13.69
N VAL A 62 -2.77 3.46 13.91
CA VAL A 62 -3.50 3.62 15.18
C VAL A 62 -2.71 3.00 16.34
N PHE A 63 -2.18 1.78 16.17
CA PHE A 63 -1.33 1.14 17.18
C PHE A 63 -0.04 1.91 17.45
N GLY A 64 0.57 2.49 16.41
CA GLY A 64 1.75 3.36 16.55
C GLY A 64 1.45 4.58 17.40
N VAL A 65 0.36 5.30 17.10
CA VAL A 65 -0.08 6.47 17.89
C VAL A 65 -0.43 6.07 19.33
N ALA A 66 -1.13 4.95 19.52
CA ALA A 66 -1.47 4.45 20.84
C ALA A 66 -0.22 4.10 21.66
N SER A 67 0.79 3.47 21.05
CA SER A 67 2.06 3.16 21.70
C SER A 67 2.77 4.43 22.18
N VAL A 68 2.84 5.46 21.32
CA VAL A 68 3.44 6.75 21.70
C VAL A 68 2.65 7.41 22.84
N ALA A 69 1.31 7.43 22.76
CA ALA A 69 0.47 8.04 23.78
C ALA A 69 0.60 7.35 25.15
N LEU A 70 0.67 6.02 25.18
CA LEU A 70 0.83 5.25 26.41
C LEU A 70 2.22 5.41 27.03
N ASN A 71 3.25 5.58 26.22
CA ASN A 71 4.64 5.78 26.69
C ASN A 71 5.01 7.26 26.89
N TYR A 72 4.11 8.20 26.55
CA TYR A 72 4.31 9.64 26.70
C TYR A 72 4.77 10.09 28.11
N PRO A 73 4.21 9.59 29.22
CA PRO A 73 4.66 10.00 30.54
C PRO A 73 6.09 9.54 30.85
N PHE A 74 6.54 8.40 30.31
CA PHE A 74 7.89 7.86 30.50
C PHE A 74 8.95 8.67 29.76
N PHE A 75 8.69 9.07 28.51
CA PHE A 75 9.59 9.96 27.76
C PHE A 75 9.62 11.38 28.33
N SER A 76 8.49 11.87 28.84
CA SER A 76 8.41 13.23 29.40
C SER A 76 9.12 13.36 30.75
N SER A 77 9.11 12.31 31.59
CA SER A 77 9.84 12.31 32.86
C SER A 77 11.35 12.27 32.65
N ASP A 78 11.85 11.43 31.74
CA ASP A 78 13.28 11.31 31.45
C ASP A 78 13.84 12.64 30.89
N GLN A 79 13.08 13.30 30.02
CA GLN A 79 13.40 14.65 29.52
C GLN A 79 13.41 15.70 30.64
N ALA A 80 12.42 15.68 31.55
CA ALA A 80 12.35 16.63 32.67
C ALA A 80 13.50 16.42 33.67
N ASP A 81 13.89 15.18 33.94
CA ASP A 81 15.02 14.84 34.82
C ASP A 81 16.36 15.28 34.22
N ILE A 82 16.55 15.15 32.89
CA ILE A 82 17.75 15.64 32.18
C ILE A 82 17.88 17.17 32.28
N TYR A 83 16.78 17.91 32.11
CA TYR A 83 16.79 19.37 32.24
C TYR A 83 16.85 19.86 33.69
N ALA A 84 16.32 19.09 34.64
CA ALA A 84 16.38 19.40 36.06
C ALA A 84 17.74 19.07 36.70
N THR A 85 18.47 18.07 36.18
CA THR A 85 19.68 17.52 36.82
C THR A 85 21.01 17.98 36.19
N GLY A 86 21.08 18.41 34.92
CA GLY A 86 22.39 18.36 34.26
C GLY A 86 22.68 19.31 33.10
N THR A 87 22.49 20.63 33.25
CA THR A 87 23.15 21.56 32.30
C THR A 87 23.66 22.85 32.91
N THR A 88 23.05 23.36 33.97
CA THR A 88 23.55 24.59 34.63
C THR A 88 24.68 24.32 35.61
N ASP A 89 24.66 23.20 36.34
CA ASP A 89 25.68 22.90 37.35
C ASP A 89 26.97 22.34 36.73
N SER A 90 26.86 21.47 35.73
CA SER A 90 28.03 20.81 35.11
C SER A 90 28.89 21.74 34.24
N ILE A 91 28.29 22.76 33.61
CA ILE A 91 29.04 23.74 32.80
C ILE A 91 29.78 24.74 33.71
N VAL A 92 29.19 25.11 34.84
CA VAL A 92 29.84 25.98 35.84
C VAL A 92 31.01 25.25 36.50
N GLU A 93 30.84 23.96 36.83
CA GLU A 93 31.92 23.14 37.38
C GLU A 93 33.09 22.99 36.38
N LEU A 94 32.82 22.80 35.08
CA LEU A 94 33.84 22.73 34.03
C LEU A 94 34.64 24.03 33.81
N LEU A 95 34.05 25.19 34.12
CA LEU A 95 34.70 26.49 34.02
C LEU A 95 35.52 26.85 35.26
N ASP A 96 35.19 26.29 36.42
CA ASP A 96 35.89 26.53 37.70
C ASP A 96 37.12 25.60 37.90
N ILE A 97 37.26 24.57 37.05
CA ILE A 97 38.42 23.65 37.05
C ILE A 97 39.51 24.09 36.03
N SER A 98 39.32 25.22 35.30
CA SER A 98 40.29 25.81 34.37
C SER A 98 41.01 27.03 34.94
#